data_AF-A0A7V7MIW1-F1
#
_entry.id   AF-A0A7V7MIW1-F1
#
_cell.length_a   1.000
_cell.length_b   1.000
_cell.length_c   1.000
_cell.angle_alpha   90.00
_cell.angle_beta   90.00
_cell.angle_gamma   90.00
#
_symmetry.space_group_name_H-M   'P 1'
#
loop_
_entity.id
_entity.type
_entity.pdbx_description
1 polymer ?
#
loop_
_entity_poly.entity_id
_entity_poly.type
_entity_poly.pdbx_seq_one_letter_code
_entity_poly.pdbx_strand_id
1 'polypeptide(L)'
;MERRPGKAGFSLLELLVVVVIVSILAAILLPRFGTTIDKTRVARAEQELRSLHLAFSRVYFDTNYYPSEVLHASDVGLVNKRFVPANLLELWDGPYLERWPESGHPWGGRYVYRHRPKREFNFDNSLGNEVWVEMRGGALTRRILNIIDKQMDDGRSGDGLILHDGGNTLYYFLGEGPNWGNQNKPR
;
A
#
# COMPACT_ATOMS: atom_id res chain seq x y z
N MET A 1 -60.52 46.61 18.61
CA MET A 1 -59.49 46.49 19.67
C MET A 1 -58.81 45.14 19.48
N GLU A 2 -57.67 45.12 18.80
CA GLU A 2 -56.93 43.89 18.49
C GLU A 2 -55.80 43.72 19.52
N ARG A 3 -55.87 42.69 20.36
CA ARG A 3 -54.83 42.41 21.36
C ARG A 3 -53.66 41.75 20.65
N ARG A 4 -52.55 42.49 20.50
CA ARG A 4 -51.29 41.91 20.01
C ARG A 4 -50.80 40.86 21.00
N PRO A 5 -50.52 39.61 20.57
CA PRO A 5 -49.96 38.61 21.46
C PRO A 5 -48.58 39.07 21.94
N GLY A 6 -48.36 39.05 23.25
CA GLY A 6 -47.09 39.42 23.87
C GLY A 6 -45.98 38.48 23.39
N LYS A 7 -44.84 39.06 22.99
CA LYS A 7 -43.65 38.28 22.64
C LYS A 7 -43.18 37.52 23.88
N ALA A 8 -43.20 36.18 23.82
CA ALA A 8 -42.62 35.35 24.86
C ALA A 8 -41.11 35.61 24.94
N GLY A 9 -40.63 36.01 26.12
CA GLY A 9 -39.20 36.22 26.39
C GLY A 9 -38.51 34.89 26.71
N PHE A 10 -37.28 34.75 26.23
CA PHE A 10 -36.43 33.58 26.46
C PHE A 10 -36.10 33.44 27.96
N SER A 11 -36.26 32.25 28.55
CA SER A 11 -35.91 32.03 29.96
C SER A 11 -34.44 31.62 30.12
N LEU A 12 -33.82 32.01 31.23
CA LEU A 12 -32.47 31.54 31.60
C LEU A 12 -32.41 30.02 31.77
N LEU A 13 -33.53 29.43 32.20
CA LEU A 13 -33.67 27.98 32.38
C LEU A 13 -33.60 27.24 31.03
N GLU A 14 -34.26 27.76 30.00
CA GLU A 14 -34.19 27.19 28.64
C GLU A 14 -32.77 27.18 28.12
N LEU A 15 -32.02 28.29 28.29
CA LEU A 15 -30.62 28.35 27.87
C LEU A 15 -29.75 27.37 28.67
N LEU A 16 -30.01 27.21 29.97
CA LEU A 16 -29.27 26.31 30.85
C LEU A 16 -29.43 24.84 30.43
N VAL A 17 -30.66 24.41 30.13
CA VAL A 17 -30.93 23.03 29.67
C VAL A 17 -30.25 22.78 28.32
N VAL A 18 -30.25 23.76 27.41
CA VAL A 18 -29.61 23.63 26.10
C VAL A 18 -28.10 23.42 26.24
N VAL A 19 -27.40 24.23 27.04
CA VAL A 19 -25.94 24.08 27.19
C VAL A 19 -25.55 22.78 27.90
N VAL A 20 -26.38 22.29 28.82
CA VAL A 20 -26.19 20.98 29.48
C VAL A 20 -26.30 19.84 28.45
N ILE A 21 -27.36 19.86 27.62
CA ILE A 21 -27.55 18.84 26.58
C ILE A 21 -26.40 18.88 25.55
N VAL A 22 -26.01 20.07 25.08
CA VAL A 22 -24.90 20.23 24.13
C VAL A 22 -23.58 19.71 24.72
N SER A 23 -23.32 19.96 26.00
CA SER A 23 -22.10 19.49 26.68
C SER A 23 -22.05 17.96 26.79
N ILE A 24 -23.17 17.31 27.09
CA ILE A 24 -23.28 15.85 27.15
C ILE A 24 -23.06 15.24 25.76
N LEU A 25 -23.69 15.81 24.73
CA LEU A 25 -23.52 15.34 23.36
C LEU A 25 -22.07 15.51 22.88
N ALA A 26 -21.43 16.63 23.17
CA ALA A 26 -20.03 16.88 22.83
C ALA A 26 -19.08 15.85 23.47
N ALA A 27 -19.33 15.45 24.73
CA ALA A 27 -18.53 14.45 25.43
C ALA A 27 -18.61 13.05 24.78
N ILE A 28 -19.77 12.68 24.23
CA ILE A 28 -20.00 11.36 23.60
C ILE A 28 -19.38 11.26 22.20
N LEU A 29 -19.15 12.40 21.52
CA LEU A 29 -18.67 12.42 20.14
C LEU A 29 -17.15 12.19 20.00
N LEU A 30 -16.37 12.37 21.07
CA LEU A 30 -14.90 12.32 21.01
C LEU A 30 -14.25 10.93 20.77
N PRO A 31 -14.70 9.82 21.39
CA PRO A 31 -13.88 8.60 21.46
C PRO A 31 -13.87 7.70 20.21
N ARG A 32 -14.43 8.10 19.06
CA ARG A 32 -14.66 7.19 17.91
C ARG A 32 -13.70 7.36 16.72
N PHE A 33 -12.81 8.36 16.72
CA PHE A 33 -12.02 8.69 15.51
C PHE A 33 -10.71 7.90 15.35
N GLY A 34 -10.07 7.43 16.43
CA GLY A 34 -8.73 6.83 16.36
C GLY A 34 -8.65 5.47 15.65
N THR A 35 -9.55 4.54 15.97
CA THR A 35 -9.50 3.15 15.43
C THR A 35 -9.87 3.06 13.95
N THR A 36 -10.65 4.01 13.45
CA THR A 36 -11.04 4.09 12.04
C THR A 36 -9.86 4.51 11.17
N ILE A 37 -9.02 5.44 11.65
CA ILE A 37 -7.84 5.93 10.92
C ILE A 37 -6.87 4.78 10.63
N ASP A 38 -6.59 3.92 11.62
CA ASP A 38 -5.67 2.79 11.41
C ASP A 38 -6.20 1.79 10.38
N LYS A 39 -7.50 1.47 10.41
CA LYS A 39 -8.13 0.61 9.40
C LYS A 39 -8.04 1.19 7.99
N THR A 40 -8.27 2.50 7.85
CA THR A 40 -8.17 3.18 6.54
C THR A 40 -6.74 3.19 6.00
N ARG A 41 -5.73 3.35 6.88
CA ARG A 41 -4.32 3.27 6.50
C ARG A 41 -3.96 1.87 6.02
N VAL A 42 -4.42 0.85 6.71
CA VAL A 42 -4.18 -0.54 6.29
C VAL A 42 -4.84 -0.83 4.95
N ALA A 43 -6.12 -0.51 4.78
CA ALA A 43 -6.82 -0.70 3.51
C ALA A 43 -6.15 0.02 2.34
N ARG A 44 -5.63 1.24 2.57
CA ARG A 44 -4.86 1.97 1.58
C ARG A 44 -3.56 1.26 1.21
N ALA A 45 -2.80 0.78 2.19
CA ALA A 45 -1.54 0.06 1.94
C ALA A 45 -1.79 -1.24 1.17
N GLU A 46 -2.85 -1.99 1.50
CA GLU A 46 -3.27 -3.19 0.77
C GLU A 46 -3.60 -2.87 -0.69
N GLN A 47 -4.38 -1.81 -0.93
CA GLN A 47 -4.73 -1.37 -2.29
C GLN A 47 -3.48 -0.97 -3.08
N GLU A 48 -2.56 -0.21 -2.47
CA GLU A 48 -1.29 0.21 -3.10
C GLU A 48 -0.44 -1.03 -3.46
N LEU A 49 -0.30 -1.99 -2.54
CA LEU A 49 0.44 -3.25 -2.78
C LEU A 49 -0.19 -4.09 -3.90
N ARG A 50 -1.52 -4.29 -3.89
CA ARG A 50 -2.23 -5.04 -4.93
C ARG A 50 -2.14 -4.34 -6.29
N SER A 51 -2.24 -3.02 -6.31
CA SER A 51 -2.09 -2.23 -7.53
C SER A 51 -0.68 -2.38 -8.12
N LEU A 52 0.36 -2.37 -7.28
CA LEU A 52 1.72 -2.64 -7.71
C LEU A 52 1.85 -4.06 -8.27
N HIS A 53 1.32 -5.06 -7.56
CA HIS A 53 1.37 -6.45 -8.02
C HIS A 53 0.74 -6.63 -9.40
N LEU A 54 -0.49 -6.12 -9.57
CA LEU A 54 -1.17 -6.15 -10.87
C LEU A 54 -0.38 -5.44 -11.98
N ALA A 55 0.24 -4.30 -11.68
CA ALA A 55 1.05 -3.57 -12.66
C ALA A 55 2.28 -4.38 -13.10
N PHE A 56 2.97 -5.04 -12.16
CA PHE A 56 4.09 -5.92 -12.46
C PHE A 56 3.67 -7.18 -13.22
N SER A 57 2.54 -7.79 -12.86
CA SER A 57 2.02 -8.93 -13.61
C SER A 57 1.67 -8.56 -15.05
N ARG A 58 1.12 -7.36 -15.28
CA ARG A 58 0.80 -6.86 -16.64
C ARG A 58 2.04 -6.64 -17.47
N VAL A 59 3.05 -5.92 -16.94
CA VAL A 59 4.27 -5.69 -17.74
C VAL A 59 4.97 -7.00 -18.07
N TYR A 60 4.93 -7.97 -17.15
CA TYR A 60 5.44 -9.31 -17.41
C TYR A 60 4.63 -10.03 -18.48
N PHE A 61 3.29 -9.95 -18.44
CA PHE A 61 2.43 -10.57 -19.45
C PHE A 61 2.70 -10.02 -20.86
N ASP A 62 2.92 -8.70 -20.99
CA ASP A 62 3.11 -8.06 -22.29
C ASP A 62 4.53 -8.25 -22.84
N THR A 63 5.53 -8.23 -21.96
CA THR A 63 6.95 -8.20 -22.37
C THR A 63 7.71 -9.50 -22.08
N ASN A 64 7.09 -10.44 -21.37
CA ASN A 64 7.72 -11.63 -20.78
C ASN A 64 8.96 -11.29 -19.93
N TYR A 65 8.96 -10.10 -19.33
CA TYR A 65 10.09 -9.52 -18.64
C TYR A 65 9.64 -8.72 -17.40
N TYR A 66 10.33 -8.94 -16.28
CA TYR A 66 10.22 -8.07 -15.13
C TYR A 66 11.23 -6.92 -15.23
N PRO A 67 10.83 -5.66 -14.93
CA PRO A 67 11.73 -4.52 -15.00
C PRO A 67 13.02 -4.72 -14.21
N SER A 68 14.09 -4.04 -14.63
CA SER A 68 15.32 -4.00 -13.83
C SER A 68 15.14 -3.10 -12.60
N GLU A 69 15.88 -3.39 -11.53
CA GLU A 69 15.94 -2.48 -10.38
C GLU A 69 16.50 -1.12 -10.81
N VAL A 70 15.78 -0.07 -10.45
CA VAL A 70 16.23 1.32 -10.61
C VAL A 70 16.62 1.86 -9.23
N LEU A 71 17.62 2.73 -9.18
CA LEU A 71 18.03 3.39 -7.94
C LEU A 71 16.88 4.26 -7.39
N HIS A 72 16.77 4.29 -6.05
CA HIS A 72 15.95 5.24 -5.28
C HIS A 72 14.42 5.09 -5.33
N ALA A 73 13.87 3.88 -5.12
CA ALA A 73 12.45 3.71 -4.76
C ALA A 73 11.48 4.45 -5.70
N SER A 74 11.79 4.38 -6.99
CA SER A 74 11.17 5.15 -8.07
C SER A 74 10.43 4.23 -9.04
N ASP A 75 9.64 4.82 -9.93
CA ASP A 75 9.00 4.09 -11.02
C ASP A 75 10.05 3.35 -11.85
N VAL A 76 9.82 2.06 -12.10
CA VAL A 76 10.73 1.18 -12.86
C VAL A 76 10.27 0.97 -14.30
N GLY A 77 9.40 1.84 -14.80
CA GLY A 77 8.84 1.75 -16.16
C GLY A 77 7.38 1.29 -16.20
N LEU A 78 6.65 1.39 -15.07
CA LEU A 78 5.25 1.04 -14.98
C LEU A 78 4.34 2.21 -15.36
N VAL A 79 4.75 3.44 -15.02
CA VAL A 79 3.96 4.66 -15.32
C VAL A 79 4.33 5.22 -16.70
N ASN A 80 5.59 5.09 -17.12
CA ASN A 80 6.04 5.56 -18.42
C ASN A 80 7.22 4.72 -18.95
N LYS A 81 7.56 4.88 -20.23
CA LYS A 81 8.59 4.07 -20.90
C LYS A 81 10.04 4.38 -20.48
N ARG A 82 10.31 5.34 -19.58
CA ARG A 82 11.67 5.88 -19.31
C ARG A 82 12.71 4.83 -18.93
N PHE A 83 12.31 3.82 -18.17
CA PHE A 83 13.20 2.76 -17.67
C PHE A 83 12.97 1.41 -18.35
N VAL A 84 12.15 1.38 -19.41
CA VAL A 84 11.91 0.18 -20.21
C VAL A 84 13.09 -0.02 -21.16
N PRO A 85 13.72 -1.22 -21.20
CA PRO A 85 14.80 -1.51 -22.13
C PRO A 85 14.40 -1.27 -23.59
N ALA A 86 15.35 -0.78 -24.41
CA ALA A 86 15.07 -0.40 -25.79
C ALA A 86 14.48 -1.55 -26.63
N ASN A 87 14.95 -2.78 -26.41
CA ASN A 87 14.48 -4.00 -27.07
C ASN A 87 13.05 -4.42 -26.68
N LEU A 88 12.46 -3.81 -25.65
CA LEU A 88 11.10 -4.10 -25.18
C LEU A 88 10.12 -2.94 -25.41
N LEU A 89 10.58 -1.80 -25.98
CA LEU A 89 9.74 -0.61 -26.16
C LEU A 89 8.56 -0.82 -27.10
N GLU A 90 8.69 -1.74 -28.06
CA GLU A 90 7.64 -2.12 -29.01
C GLU A 90 6.58 -3.03 -28.37
N LEU A 91 6.95 -3.78 -27.32
CA LEU A 91 6.05 -4.66 -26.56
C LEU A 91 5.34 -3.94 -25.42
N TRP A 92 5.76 -2.72 -25.07
CA TRP A 92 5.15 -1.97 -23.97
C TRP A 92 3.80 -1.36 -24.39
N ASP A 93 2.74 -1.74 -23.68
CA ASP A 93 1.33 -1.30 -23.84
C ASP A 93 0.79 -0.55 -22.61
N GLY A 94 1.68 -0.04 -21.76
CA GLY A 94 1.33 0.73 -20.57
C GLY A 94 0.63 2.09 -20.86
N PRO A 95 0.34 2.88 -19.81
CA PRO A 95 0.83 2.73 -18.44
C PRO A 95 0.19 1.55 -17.69
N TYR A 96 0.99 0.78 -16.97
CA TYR A 96 0.54 -0.34 -16.13
C TYR A 96 0.14 0.10 -14.73
N LEU A 97 0.62 1.27 -14.32
CA LEU A 97 0.32 1.91 -13.05
C LEU A 97 -0.03 3.38 -13.30
N GLU A 98 -1.11 3.87 -12.69
CA GLU A 98 -1.53 5.27 -12.83
C GLU A 98 -0.48 6.23 -12.27
N ARG A 99 0.08 5.90 -11.10
CA ARG A 99 1.11 6.70 -10.44
C ARG A 99 1.93 5.84 -9.48
N TRP A 100 3.25 6.01 -9.50
CA TRP A 100 4.11 5.44 -8.48
C TRP A 100 3.88 6.14 -7.13
N PRO A 101 3.79 5.41 -6.01
CA PRO A 101 3.58 6.00 -4.68
C PRO A 101 4.86 6.68 -4.14
N GLU A 102 5.26 7.79 -4.77
CA GLU A 102 6.45 8.58 -4.41
C GLU A 102 6.40 9.13 -2.98
N SER A 103 5.20 9.43 -2.47
CA SER A 103 4.99 9.86 -1.07
C SER A 103 5.20 8.74 -0.05
N GLY A 104 5.41 7.51 -0.50
CA GLY A 104 5.51 6.33 0.33
C GLY A 104 4.16 5.77 0.79
N HIS A 105 4.23 4.90 1.79
CA HIS A 105 3.08 4.18 2.33
C HIS A 105 2.39 4.99 3.44
N PRO A 106 1.20 4.57 3.95
CA PRO A 106 0.36 5.37 4.85
C PRO A 106 0.97 5.73 6.23
N TRP A 107 2.12 5.16 6.57
CA TRP A 107 2.89 5.43 7.79
C TRP A 107 4.22 6.17 7.51
N GLY A 108 4.37 6.76 6.32
CA GLY A 108 5.63 7.33 5.82
C GLY A 108 6.43 6.31 5.02
N GLY A 109 7.76 6.42 5.02
CA GLY A 109 8.63 5.42 4.37
C GLY A 109 8.46 5.37 2.84
N ARG A 110 8.65 4.19 2.23
CA ARG A 110 8.66 4.03 0.77
C ARG A 110 8.39 2.59 0.31
N TYR A 111 7.95 2.47 -0.93
CA TYR A 111 7.90 1.21 -1.68
C TYR A 111 9.18 1.03 -2.50
N VAL A 112 9.79 -0.15 -2.47
CA VAL A 112 11.02 -0.45 -3.21
C VAL A 112 10.84 -1.75 -3.97
N TYR A 113 10.95 -1.68 -5.29
CA TYR A 113 10.99 -2.88 -6.13
C TYR A 113 12.36 -3.57 -6.04
N ARG A 114 12.36 -4.91 -6.01
CA ARG A 114 13.54 -5.76 -5.97
C ARG A 114 13.46 -6.88 -6.99
N HIS A 115 14.62 -7.21 -7.54
CA HIS A 115 14.85 -8.31 -8.45
C HIS A 115 16.23 -8.92 -8.14
N ARG A 116 16.26 -9.90 -7.24
CA ARG A 116 17.50 -10.49 -6.67
C ARG A 116 17.26 -11.91 -6.16
N PRO A 117 18.32 -12.70 -5.88
CA PRO A 117 18.18 -13.97 -5.19
C PRO A 117 17.54 -13.78 -3.81
N LYS A 118 16.45 -14.49 -3.53
CA LYS A 118 15.85 -14.55 -2.18
C LYS A 118 15.23 -15.90 -1.89
N ARG A 119 15.85 -16.63 -0.96
CA ARG A 119 15.55 -18.03 -0.66
C ARG A 119 14.10 -18.26 -0.23
N GLU A 120 13.53 -17.33 0.52
CA GLU A 120 12.15 -17.44 1.00
C GLU A 120 11.11 -17.27 -0.13
N PHE A 121 11.53 -16.76 -1.28
CA PHE A 121 10.71 -16.55 -2.48
C PHE A 121 11.13 -17.44 -3.66
N ASN A 122 11.96 -18.44 -3.40
CA ASN A 122 12.44 -19.40 -4.39
C ASN A 122 11.50 -20.61 -4.45
N PHE A 123 10.34 -20.44 -5.05
CA PHE A 123 9.29 -21.45 -5.19
C PHE A 123 9.57 -22.44 -6.33
N ASP A 124 10.22 -22.01 -7.41
CA ASP A 124 10.60 -22.85 -8.55
C ASP A 124 11.99 -23.53 -8.39
N ASN A 125 12.68 -23.28 -7.28
CA ASN A 125 14.03 -23.75 -6.99
C ASN A 125 15.12 -23.18 -7.94
N SER A 126 14.82 -22.07 -8.64
CA SER A 126 15.77 -21.27 -9.40
C SER A 126 16.10 -19.98 -8.66
N LEU A 127 17.33 -19.83 -8.18
CA LEU A 127 17.75 -18.59 -7.51
C LEU A 127 18.12 -17.47 -8.50
N GLY A 128 17.71 -16.24 -8.18
CA GLY A 128 18.17 -15.01 -8.84
C GLY A 128 17.17 -14.37 -9.80
N ASN A 129 15.99 -14.95 -9.96
CA ASN A 129 14.87 -14.45 -10.77
C ASN A 129 13.69 -13.98 -9.90
N GLU A 130 13.82 -13.98 -8.58
CA GLU A 130 12.74 -13.63 -7.67
C GLU A 130 12.52 -12.12 -7.66
N VAL A 131 11.24 -11.73 -7.74
CA VAL A 131 10.84 -10.33 -7.71
C VAL A 131 9.83 -10.05 -6.60
N TRP A 132 10.04 -8.96 -5.88
CA TRP A 132 9.16 -8.54 -4.79
C TRP A 132 9.14 -7.01 -4.64
N VAL A 133 8.15 -6.53 -3.90
CA VAL A 133 8.10 -5.15 -3.42
C VAL A 133 8.33 -5.12 -1.92
N GLU A 134 9.22 -4.24 -1.48
CA GLU A 134 9.43 -3.90 -0.07
C GLU A 134 8.56 -2.69 0.29
N MET A 135 7.75 -2.79 1.33
CA MET A 135 7.18 -1.64 2.03
C MET A 135 8.02 -1.42 3.29
N ARG A 136 8.82 -0.34 3.33
CA ARG A 136 9.85 -0.17 4.38
C ARG A 136 10.01 1.23 4.93
N GLY A 137 10.43 1.27 6.19
CA GLY A 137 10.71 2.51 6.93
C GLY A 137 9.44 3.15 7.50
N GLY A 138 9.49 4.45 7.75
CA GLY A 138 8.39 5.16 8.40
C GLY A 138 8.06 4.62 9.80
N ALA A 139 6.82 4.81 10.23
CA ALA A 139 6.30 4.32 11.51
C ALA A 139 5.69 2.91 11.42
N LEU A 140 6.29 2.03 10.60
CA LEU A 140 5.90 0.62 10.56
C LEU A 140 6.30 -0.06 11.87
N THR A 141 5.37 -0.85 12.40
CA THR A 141 5.60 -1.66 13.60
C THR A 141 5.27 -3.10 13.29
N ARG A 142 5.86 -4.05 14.01
CA ARG A 142 5.54 -5.48 13.90
C ARG A 142 4.03 -5.76 13.94
N ARG A 143 3.29 -5.05 14.78
CA ARG A 143 1.82 -5.17 14.85
C ARG A 143 1.14 -4.81 13.53
N ILE A 144 1.57 -3.74 12.88
CA ILE A 144 1.02 -3.31 11.58
C ILE A 144 1.36 -4.33 10.50
N LEU A 145 2.62 -4.79 10.46
CA LEU A 145 3.09 -5.78 9.49
C LEU A 145 2.26 -7.07 9.59
N ASN A 146 2.05 -7.58 10.80
CA ASN A 146 1.20 -8.76 11.04
C ASN A 146 -0.26 -8.56 10.63
N ILE A 147 -0.81 -7.34 10.76
CA ILE A 147 -2.19 -7.04 10.36
C ILE A 147 -2.31 -7.12 8.83
N ILE A 148 -1.38 -6.48 8.10
CA ILE A 148 -1.38 -6.48 6.64
C ILE A 148 -1.18 -7.90 6.11
N ASP A 149 -0.20 -8.63 6.65
CA ASP A 149 0.06 -10.03 6.33
C ASP A 149 -1.22 -10.87 6.50
N LYS A 150 -1.86 -10.82 7.68
CA LYS A 150 -3.12 -11.54 7.93
C LYS A 150 -4.28 -11.18 6.98
N GLN A 151 -4.30 -9.96 6.44
CA GLN A 151 -5.38 -9.51 5.56
C GLN A 151 -5.12 -9.83 4.09
N MET A 152 -3.86 -9.99 3.69
CA MET A 152 -3.48 -10.21 2.30
C MET A 152 -3.05 -11.64 2.01
N ASP A 153 -2.54 -12.37 2.99
CA ASP A 153 -2.04 -13.75 2.88
C ASP A 153 -2.70 -14.64 3.96
N ASP A 154 -1.94 -15.19 4.90
CA ASP A 154 -2.46 -16.07 5.96
C ASP A 154 -2.04 -15.65 7.40
N GLY A 155 -1.17 -14.64 7.52
CA GLY A 155 -0.67 -14.13 8.80
C GLY A 155 0.46 -14.95 9.41
N ARG A 156 1.07 -15.89 8.66
CA ARG A 156 2.25 -16.64 9.09
C ARG A 156 3.51 -15.94 8.60
N SER A 157 4.35 -15.54 9.56
CA SER A 157 5.50 -14.67 9.30
C SER A 157 6.72 -15.38 8.67
N GLY A 158 6.57 -16.40 7.83
CA GLY A 158 7.70 -17.22 7.37
C GLY A 158 7.52 -17.99 6.07
N ASP A 159 6.34 -17.97 5.48
CA ASP A 159 6.00 -18.63 4.22
C ASP A 159 4.94 -17.81 3.48
N GLY A 160 4.83 -18.04 2.17
CA GLY A 160 3.78 -17.41 1.37
C GLY A 160 4.22 -16.16 0.59
N LEU A 161 3.21 -15.40 0.17
CA LEU A 161 3.37 -14.23 -0.68
C LEU A 161 3.85 -13.02 0.11
N ILE A 162 3.58 -12.97 1.42
CA ILE A 162 3.98 -11.86 2.28
C ILE A 162 4.91 -12.34 3.38
N LEU A 163 6.05 -11.68 3.51
CA LEU A 163 6.99 -11.88 4.61
C LEU A 163 7.26 -10.54 5.29
N HIS A 164 7.73 -10.56 6.53
CA HIS A 164 8.21 -9.36 7.19
C HIS A 164 9.38 -9.64 8.12
N ASP A 165 10.31 -8.69 8.26
CA ASP A 165 11.51 -8.85 9.11
C ASP A 165 11.23 -8.72 10.62
N GLY A 166 9.98 -8.46 11.00
CA GLY A 166 9.60 -8.20 12.39
C GLY A 166 10.06 -6.85 12.92
N GLY A 167 10.75 -6.05 12.09
CA GLY A 167 11.16 -4.68 12.34
C GLY A 167 10.24 -3.71 11.62
N ASN A 168 10.69 -3.20 10.48
CA ASN A 168 10.00 -2.13 9.73
C ASN A 168 9.88 -2.41 8.24
N THR A 169 10.07 -3.66 7.80
CA THR A 169 9.98 -4.02 6.38
C THR A 169 9.01 -5.18 6.17
N LEU A 170 8.04 -4.96 5.29
CA LEU A 170 7.21 -5.99 4.67
C LEU A 170 7.74 -6.27 3.26
N TYR A 171 7.74 -7.54 2.86
CA TYR A 171 8.11 -8.02 1.55
C TYR A 171 6.89 -8.67 0.92
N TYR A 172 6.49 -8.22 -0.27
CA TYR A 172 5.38 -8.79 -1.02
C TYR A 172 5.89 -9.38 -2.34
N PHE A 173 5.84 -10.70 -2.44
CA PHE A 173 6.23 -11.45 -3.63
C PHE A 173 5.37 -11.06 -4.83
N LEU A 174 6.03 -10.89 -5.98
CA LEU A 174 5.39 -10.57 -7.25
C LEU A 174 5.41 -11.74 -8.21
N GLY A 175 6.46 -12.56 -8.18
CA GLY A 175 6.66 -13.66 -9.10
C GLY A 175 8.12 -14.04 -9.26
N GLU A 176 8.35 -14.96 -10.19
CA GLU A 176 9.67 -15.39 -10.64
C GLU A 176 9.78 -15.09 -12.14
N GLY A 177 10.88 -14.46 -12.54
CA GLY A 177 11.21 -14.24 -13.95
C GLY A 177 11.83 -15.48 -14.59
N PRO A 178 12.21 -15.42 -15.88
CA PRO A 178 12.98 -16.49 -16.52
C PRO A 178 14.31 -16.72 -15.78
N ASN A 179 14.77 -17.97 -15.69
CA ASN A 179 16.06 -18.30 -15.11
C ASN A 179 17.20 -17.79 -16.04
N TRP A 180 17.71 -16.59 -15.79
CA TRP A 180 18.75 -15.95 -16.62
C TRP A 180 20.12 -16.63 -16.53
N GLY A 181 20.30 -17.60 -15.62
CA GLY A 181 21.54 -18.36 -15.44
C GLY A 181 22.00 -19.19 -16.66
N ASN A 182 21.23 -19.23 -17.76
CA ASN A 182 21.56 -20.00 -18.96
C ASN A 182 21.49 -19.20 -20.28
N GLN A 183 21.25 -17.88 -20.25
CA GLN A 183 21.11 -17.08 -21.48
C GLN A 183 22.42 -16.49 -22.03
N ASN A 184 23.56 -16.68 -21.32
CA ASN A 184 24.90 -16.31 -21.82
C ASN A 184 25.59 -17.42 -22.64
N LYS A 185 24.85 -18.40 -23.19
CA LYS A 185 25.41 -19.25 -24.25
C LYS A 185 25.21 -18.52 -25.58
N PRO A 186 26.25 -17.92 -26.18
CA PRO A 186 26.16 -17.53 -27.58
C PRO A 186 25.77 -18.77 -28.40
N ARG A 187 24.80 -18.60 -29.31
CA ARG A 187 24.59 -19.55 -30.40
C ARG A 187 25.79 -19.53 -31.33
#